data_AF-A0A5A7NJK1-F1
#
_entry.id   AF-A0A5A7NJK1-F1
#
_cell.length_a   1.000
_cell.length_b   1.000
_cell.length_c   1.000
_cell.angle_alpha   90.00
_cell.angle_beta   90.00
_cell.angle_gamma   90.00
#
_symmetry.space_group_name_H-M   'P 1'
#
loop_
_entity.id
_entity.type
_entity.pdbx_description
1 polymer ?
#
loop_
_entity_poly.entity_id
_entity_poly.type
_entity_poly.pdbx_seq_one_letter_code
_entity_poly.pdbx_strand_id
1 'polypeptide(L)'
;MTKTKSTPDAVMAATRRQFLVGSVAGGLMMAFAVNHTALGAARTLGAGAYEPSIWFQIGPDGRILVNIAKAEMGQHVGTALARVVAEELEADWADIEIVHVDSDPKWGYMVTGGSWSVHTSFDQLSRAGAAGRIALLEAGAQMLGVAPDQCRARNSMVMCGDVSVSYGEIVAAGKIDRTFTDKELAALGLKPASARRVLGGAVKALDIPTKTTGEARYGLDAQVEGMLYARPVLPPTRYGSKVLSVDERAAKAVKGYRQTVALEDPSGVCQGWLAVVADSTHAAIKAADALKVDWQAGPRATMDEAGILAEGERLVNDARAGALWVQEGDVDAAFQSADKIVETTYRTHSVLHFQLEPVNALAFEKDGHWHIHSGNQWQSLILPVLAQALAVEESRITLHQYYLGGGFGRRLYGDYMIPAALTAKASRSR
;
A
#
# COMPACT_ATOMS: atom_id res chain seq x y z
N MET A 1 -42.17 40.70 12.78
CA MET A 1 -41.31 39.49 12.84
C MET A 1 -41.44 38.75 11.53
N THR A 2 -40.46 38.97 10.66
CA THR A 2 -40.37 38.51 9.28
C THR A 2 -40.10 37.00 9.26
N LYS A 3 -41.02 36.22 8.69
CA LYS A 3 -40.80 34.80 8.39
C LYS A 3 -39.91 34.71 7.14
N THR A 4 -38.65 34.35 7.32
CA THR A 4 -37.77 33.91 6.24
C THR A 4 -38.27 32.54 5.75
N LYS A 5 -38.77 32.49 4.50
CA LYS A 5 -38.98 31.24 3.78
C LYS A 5 -37.61 30.65 3.48
N SER A 6 -37.29 29.47 4.05
CA SER A 6 -36.21 28.65 3.50
C SER A 6 -36.71 28.10 2.16
N THR A 7 -36.05 28.47 1.08
CA THR A 7 -36.12 27.71 -0.18
C THR A 7 -35.74 26.27 0.12
N PRO A 8 -36.52 25.26 -0.33
CA PRO A 8 -36.04 23.89 -0.30
C PRO A 8 -34.84 23.82 -1.24
N ASP A 9 -33.68 23.45 -0.70
CA ASP A 9 -32.54 23.06 -1.52
C ASP A 9 -33.03 22.00 -2.50
N ALA A 10 -32.81 22.25 -3.79
CA ALA A 10 -33.12 21.28 -4.82
C ALA A 10 -32.31 20.03 -4.53
N VAL A 11 -32.97 19.00 -3.98
CA VAL A 11 -32.42 17.65 -3.90
C VAL A 11 -32.08 17.26 -5.32
N MET A 12 -30.80 17.35 -5.69
CA MET A 12 -30.34 16.89 -6.99
C MET A 12 -30.67 15.41 -7.07
N ALA A 13 -31.66 15.06 -7.89
CA ALA A 13 -32.00 13.68 -8.16
C ALA A 13 -30.74 12.96 -8.65
N ALA A 14 -30.15 12.12 -7.80
CA ALA A 14 -28.96 11.38 -8.15
C ALA A 14 -29.27 10.53 -9.38
N THR A 15 -28.49 10.72 -10.44
CA THR A 15 -28.60 9.90 -11.64
C THR A 15 -28.33 8.43 -11.27
N ARG A 16 -28.91 7.47 -11.98
CA ARG A 16 -28.62 6.03 -11.79
C ARG A 16 -27.10 5.75 -11.73
N ARG A 17 -26.31 6.48 -12.51
CA ARG A 17 -24.85 6.40 -12.50
C ARG A 17 -24.25 6.86 -11.17
N GLN A 18 -24.70 7.98 -10.62
CA GLN A 18 -24.25 8.47 -9.31
C GLN A 18 -24.64 7.50 -8.18
N PHE A 19 -25.85 6.93 -8.23
CA PHE A 19 -26.27 5.91 -7.26
C PHE A 19 -25.40 4.64 -7.32
N LEU A 20 -25.13 4.13 -8.53
CA LEU A 20 -24.28 2.94 -8.71
C LEU A 20 -22.83 3.21 -8.27
N VAL A 21 -22.27 4.38 -8.63
CA VAL A 21 -20.92 4.78 -8.19
C VAL A 21 -20.87 4.93 -6.67
N GLY A 22 -21.87 5.54 -6.04
CA GLY A 22 -21.98 5.69 -4.60
C GLY A 22 -22.12 4.34 -3.86
N SER A 23 -22.92 3.42 -4.41
CA SER A 23 -23.12 2.08 -3.83
C SER A 23 -21.87 1.21 -3.91
N VAL A 24 -21.14 1.27 -5.02
CA VAL A 24 -19.85 0.57 -5.17
C VAL A 24 -18.79 1.13 -4.21
N ALA A 25 -18.72 2.46 -4.09
CA ALA A 25 -17.82 3.11 -3.14
C ALA A 25 -18.17 2.75 -1.68
N GLY A 26 -19.46 2.76 -1.32
CA GLY A 26 -19.94 2.37 0.01
C GLY A 26 -19.67 0.90 0.34
N GLY A 27 -19.93 -0.01 -0.60
CA GLY A 27 -19.66 -1.45 -0.44
C GLY A 27 -18.16 -1.77 -0.32
N LEU A 28 -17.32 -1.06 -1.09
CA LEU A 28 -15.87 -1.18 -1.00
C LEU A 28 -15.34 -0.69 0.37
N MET A 29 -15.82 0.47 0.84
CA MET A 29 -15.48 1.00 2.16
C MET A 29 -15.92 0.07 3.29
N MET A 30 -17.12 -0.51 3.18
CA MET A 30 -17.63 -1.46 4.16
C MET A 30 -16.79 -2.75 4.17
N ALA A 31 -16.44 -3.31 3.01
CA ALA A 31 -15.56 -4.48 2.90
C ALA A 31 -14.19 -4.25 3.56
N PHE A 32 -13.68 -3.02 3.52
CA PHE A 32 -12.47 -2.64 4.25
C PHE A 32 -12.70 -2.39 5.75
N ALA A 33 -13.88 -1.92 6.16
CA ALA A 33 -14.23 -1.70 7.56
C ALA A 33 -14.57 -2.98 8.35
N VAL A 34 -15.09 -4.04 7.70
CA VAL A 34 -15.49 -5.30 8.37
C VAL A 34 -14.28 -6.15 8.79
N ASN A 35 -13.10 -5.94 8.17
CA ASN A 35 -11.86 -6.45 8.76
C ASN A 35 -11.44 -5.51 9.89
N HIS A 36 -11.66 -5.94 11.13
CA HIS A 36 -11.43 -5.22 12.39
C HIS A 36 -9.98 -4.73 12.57
N THR A 37 -9.56 -3.75 11.78
CA THR A 37 -8.30 -2.99 11.88
C THR A 37 -8.38 -1.65 11.13
N ALA A 38 -9.28 -1.51 10.15
CA ALA A 38 -9.41 -0.26 9.37
C ALA A 38 -9.97 0.94 10.16
N LEU A 39 -10.78 0.71 11.20
CA LEU A 39 -11.27 1.78 12.09
C LEU A 39 -10.18 2.37 13.00
N GLY A 40 -9.01 1.72 13.12
CA GLY A 40 -7.82 2.28 13.78
C GLY A 40 -6.99 3.19 12.87
N ALA A 41 -7.13 3.08 11.54
CA ALA A 41 -6.33 3.81 10.56
C ALA A 41 -6.53 5.32 10.62
N ALA A 42 -7.70 5.78 11.07
CA ALA A 42 -7.97 7.22 11.27
C ALA A 42 -7.34 7.79 12.54
N ARG A 43 -7.02 6.94 13.54
CA ARG A 43 -6.42 7.36 14.83
C ARG A 43 -4.90 7.37 14.82
N THR A 44 -4.24 6.70 13.87
CA THR A 44 -2.77 6.66 13.76
C THR A 44 -2.23 7.67 12.74
N LEU A 45 -3.04 8.63 12.28
CA LEU A 45 -2.63 9.72 11.39
C LEU A 45 -1.98 10.92 12.12
N GLY A 46 -1.61 10.78 13.39
CA GLY A 46 -0.99 11.88 14.12
C GLY A 46 -0.30 11.42 15.39
N ALA A 47 0.96 11.01 15.29
CA ALA A 47 1.87 10.86 16.44
C ALA A 47 3.33 10.77 15.97
N GLY A 48 3.83 11.83 15.35
CA GLY A 48 5.24 12.01 15.06
C GLY A 48 5.50 13.44 14.64
N ALA A 49 6.63 14.02 15.06
CA ALA A 49 7.08 15.29 14.51
C ALA A 49 7.19 15.15 12.99
N TYR A 50 6.42 15.94 12.25
CA TYR A 50 6.48 15.89 10.80
C TYR A 50 7.79 16.54 10.36
N GLU A 51 8.71 15.74 9.85
CA GLU A 51 10.03 16.17 9.40
C GLU A 51 10.04 16.17 7.86
N PRO A 52 9.85 17.32 7.18
CA PRO A 52 9.73 17.42 5.73
C PRO A 52 10.85 16.73 4.95
N SER A 53 12.05 16.71 5.53
CA SER A 53 13.27 16.16 4.95
C SER A 53 13.22 14.63 4.80
N ILE A 54 12.27 13.93 5.43
CA ILE A 54 12.14 12.49 5.20
C ILE A 54 11.55 12.18 3.81
N TRP A 55 10.79 13.10 3.20
CA TRP A 55 10.06 12.80 1.95
C TRP A 55 10.88 12.98 0.69
N PHE A 56 12.00 13.69 0.78
CA PHE A 56 12.98 13.77 -0.30
C PHE A 56 14.37 14.05 0.25
N GLN A 57 15.39 13.62 -0.49
CA GLN A 57 16.80 13.87 -0.17
C GLN A 57 17.45 14.50 -1.39
N ILE A 58 18.39 15.41 -1.15
CA ILE A 58 19.20 16.01 -2.22
C ILE A 58 20.65 15.59 -1.97
N GLY A 59 21.28 15.00 -2.98
CA GLY A 59 22.69 14.64 -2.95
C GLY A 59 23.60 15.83 -3.27
N PRO A 60 24.88 15.80 -2.86
CA PRO A 60 25.87 16.81 -3.26
C PRO A 60 26.14 16.82 -4.78
N ASP A 61 25.74 15.77 -5.48
CA ASP A 61 25.76 15.65 -6.94
C ASP A 61 24.51 16.26 -7.62
N GLY A 62 23.58 16.83 -6.84
CA GLY A 62 22.37 17.49 -7.32
C GLY A 62 21.17 16.57 -7.54
N ARG A 63 21.33 15.24 -7.42
CA ARG A 63 20.20 14.31 -7.56
C ARG A 63 19.21 14.46 -6.41
N ILE A 64 17.92 14.39 -6.72
CA ILE A 64 16.82 14.57 -5.79
C ILE A 64 16.02 13.26 -5.71
N LEU A 65 16.20 12.53 -4.62
CA LEU A 65 15.50 11.26 -4.37
C LEU A 65 14.18 11.54 -3.65
N VAL A 66 13.05 11.14 -4.22
CA VAL A 66 11.73 11.24 -3.56
C VAL A 66 11.34 9.89 -2.96
N ASN A 67 11.03 9.89 -1.67
CA ASN A 67 10.66 8.70 -0.92
C ASN A 67 9.16 8.38 -1.08
N ILE A 68 8.84 7.21 -1.62
CA ILE A 68 7.50 6.79 -1.99
C ILE A 68 7.00 5.68 -1.07
N ALA A 69 6.13 6.04 -0.13
CA ALA A 69 5.43 5.14 0.79
C ALA A 69 4.14 4.54 0.17
N LYS A 70 4.12 4.36 -1.16
CA LYS A 70 3.01 3.79 -1.93
C LYS A 70 3.52 2.67 -2.84
N ALA A 71 2.67 1.68 -3.07
CA ALA A 71 2.98 0.51 -3.88
C ALA A 71 2.76 0.82 -5.37
N GLU A 72 3.76 0.57 -6.21
CA GLU A 72 3.66 0.75 -7.65
C GLU A 72 3.26 -0.56 -8.33
N MET A 73 2.12 -0.55 -9.04
CA MET A 73 1.51 -1.73 -9.67
C MET A 73 1.03 -1.49 -11.11
N GLY A 74 1.55 -0.46 -11.78
CA GLY A 74 1.24 -0.08 -13.17
C GLY A 74 0.57 1.30 -13.32
N GLN A 75 0.31 2.01 -12.22
CA GLN A 75 -0.42 3.28 -12.18
C GLN A 75 0.48 4.53 -12.12
N HIS A 76 1.80 4.36 -12.06
CA HIS A 76 2.78 5.45 -11.98
C HIS A 76 2.60 6.34 -10.74
N VAL A 77 2.26 5.75 -9.59
CA VAL A 77 1.97 6.52 -8.37
C VAL A 77 3.21 7.25 -7.87
N GLY A 78 4.38 6.61 -7.93
CA GLY A 78 5.64 7.25 -7.54
C GLY A 78 5.91 8.48 -8.38
N THR A 79 5.76 8.36 -9.71
CA THR A 79 5.89 9.49 -10.65
C THR A 79 4.94 10.62 -10.28
N ALA A 80 3.66 10.32 -10.00
CA ALA A 80 2.67 11.33 -9.65
C ALA A 80 3.04 12.08 -8.35
N LEU A 81 3.52 11.37 -7.34
CA LEU A 81 3.92 11.96 -6.06
C LEU A 81 5.24 12.74 -6.17
N ALA A 82 6.21 12.25 -6.93
CA ALA A 82 7.46 12.95 -7.20
C ALA A 82 7.24 14.28 -7.92
N ARG A 83 6.25 14.36 -8.83
CA ARG A 83 5.86 15.64 -9.46
C ARG A 83 5.36 16.67 -8.46
N VAL A 84 4.67 16.25 -7.39
CA VAL A 84 4.20 17.16 -6.34
C VAL A 84 5.38 17.80 -5.62
N VAL A 85 6.35 16.97 -5.21
CA VAL A 85 7.58 17.46 -4.57
C VAL A 85 8.36 18.34 -5.53
N ALA A 86 8.62 17.90 -6.75
CA ALA A 86 9.40 18.66 -7.74
C ALA A 86 8.77 20.01 -8.07
N GLU A 87 7.44 20.07 -8.21
CA GLU A 87 6.72 21.31 -8.43
C GLU A 87 6.98 22.29 -7.29
N GLU A 88 6.74 21.90 -6.04
CA GLU A 88 6.92 22.81 -4.91
C GLU A 88 8.39 23.11 -4.63
N LEU A 89 9.30 22.18 -4.90
CA LEU A 89 10.73 22.37 -4.71
C LEU A 89 11.37 23.26 -5.79
N GLU A 90 10.66 23.57 -6.89
CA GLU A 90 11.23 24.19 -8.10
C GLU A 90 12.40 23.39 -8.68
N ALA A 91 12.33 22.06 -8.57
CA ALA A 91 13.34 21.14 -9.08
C ALA A 91 13.20 20.96 -10.60
N ASP A 92 14.34 20.75 -11.27
CA ASP A 92 14.33 20.19 -12.62
C ASP A 92 13.85 18.73 -12.55
N TRP A 93 12.95 18.34 -13.45
CA TRP A 93 12.47 16.97 -13.53
C TRP A 93 13.58 15.98 -13.88
N ALA A 94 14.63 16.44 -14.57
CA ALA A 94 15.79 15.61 -14.91
C ALA A 94 16.60 15.17 -13.69
N ASP A 95 16.50 15.88 -12.56
CA ASP A 95 17.24 15.57 -11.34
C ASP A 95 16.45 14.66 -10.39
N ILE A 96 15.18 14.37 -10.70
CA ILE A 96 14.28 13.63 -9.81
C ILE A 96 14.38 12.13 -10.03
N GLU A 97 14.59 11.40 -8.94
CA GLU A 97 14.50 9.94 -8.87
C GLU A 97 13.50 9.52 -7.79
N ILE A 98 13.04 8.26 -7.85
CA ILE A 98 12.10 7.68 -6.90
C ILE A 98 12.78 6.54 -6.15
N VAL A 99 12.58 6.52 -4.83
CA VAL A 99 12.93 5.40 -3.97
C VAL A 99 11.66 4.90 -3.29
N HIS A 100 11.34 3.60 -3.44
CA HIS A 100 10.29 2.98 -2.66
C HIS A 100 10.83 2.61 -1.28
N VAL A 101 10.12 3.04 -0.24
CA VAL A 101 10.58 2.86 1.13
C VAL A 101 10.17 1.50 1.71
N ASP A 102 10.85 1.14 2.78
CA ASP A 102 10.52 -0.03 3.60
C ASP A 102 9.34 0.23 4.54
N SER A 103 9.10 -0.71 5.45
CA SER A 103 8.00 -0.64 6.41
C SER A 103 8.31 0.12 7.71
N ASP A 104 9.36 0.95 7.74
CA ASP A 104 9.75 1.70 8.94
C ASP A 104 8.58 2.61 9.41
N PRO A 105 8.22 2.59 10.72
CA PRO A 105 7.14 3.40 11.26
C PRO A 105 7.22 4.90 10.96
N LYS A 106 8.42 5.44 10.70
CA LYS A 106 8.59 6.87 10.35
C LYS A 106 7.85 7.29 9.09
N TRP A 107 7.55 6.35 8.19
CA TRP A 107 6.78 6.60 6.97
C TRP A 107 5.27 6.73 7.23
N GLY A 108 4.83 6.41 8.45
CA GLY A 108 3.44 6.46 8.85
C GLY A 108 2.59 5.36 8.19
N TYR A 109 1.31 5.66 8.00
CA TYR A 109 0.34 4.68 7.54
C TYR A 109 0.47 4.38 6.04
N MET A 110 0.80 3.13 5.69
CA MET A 110 1.08 2.72 4.32
C MET A 110 -0.05 1.91 3.71
N VAL A 111 -0.77 2.55 2.79
CA VAL A 111 -1.83 1.94 1.99
C VAL A 111 -1.85 2.53 0.57
N THR A 112 -2.04 1.65 -0.41
CA THR A 112 -2.34 1.95 -1.81
C THR A 112 -3.63 1.22 -2.20
N GLY A 113 -4.75 1.91 -2.03
CA GLY A 113 -6.10 1.42 -2.28
C GLY A 113 -7.09 2.57 -2.32
N GLY A 114 -8.33 2.31 -2.74
CA GLY A 114 -9.43 3.30 -2.75
C GLY A 114 -9.20 4.53 -3.63
N SER A 115 -8.20 4.52 -4.52
CA SER A 115 -7.75 5.68 -5.31
C SER A 115 -7.29 6.87 -4.45
N TRP A 116 -6.78 6.62 -3.24
CA TRP A 116 -6.43 7.67 -2.29
C TRP A 116 -5.04 8.28 -2.46
N SER A 117 -4.08 7.52 -2.99
CA SER A 117 -2.65 7.83 -2.85
C SER A 117 -2.26 9.27 -3.20
N VAL A 118 -2.70 9.80 -4.35
CA VAL A 118 -2.36 11.18 -4.72
C VAL A 118 -3.11 12.18 -3.85
N HIS A 119 -4.42 12.00 -3.66
CA HIS A 119 -5.24 12.97 -2.92
C HIS A 119 -4.80 13.10 -1.46
N THR A 120 -4.51 12.00 -0.77
CA THR A 120 -4.15 12.03 0.65
C THR A 120 -2.68 12.41 0.89
N SER A 121 -1.80 12.22 -0.10
CA SER A 121 -0.39 12.62 0.01
C SER A 121 -0.08 14.00 -0.58
N PHE A 122 -1.01 14.61 -1.34
CA PHE A 122 -0.76 15.87 -2.05
C PHE A 122 -0.32 16.99 -1.12
N ASP A 123 -1.10 17.26 -0.06
CA ASP A 123 -0.82 18.38 0.85
C ASP A 123 0.51 18.19 1.60
N GLN A 124 0.74 17.00 2.15
CA GLN A 124 1.98 16.65 2.84
C GLN A 124 3.20 16.84 1.94
N LEU A 125 3.22 16.22 0.76
CA LEU A 125 4.36 16.31 -0.15
C LEU A 125 4.53 17.72 -0.73
N SER A 126 3.45 18.46 -0.92
CA SER A 126 3.53 19.86 -1.35
C SER A 126 4.23 20.73 -0.30
N ARG A 127 3.85 20.55 0.97
CA ARG A 127 4.50 21.24 2.09
C ARG A 127 5.95 20.81 2.25
N ALA A 128 6.27 19.55 2.00
CA ALA A 128 7.65 19.06 2.01
C ALA A 128 8.50 19.80 0.96
N GLY A 129 8.05 19.83 -0.30
CA GLY A 129 8.75 20.54 -1.36
C GLY A 129 8.86 22.05 -1.10
N ALA A 130 7.80 22.68 -0.57
CA ALA A 130 7.81 24.11 -0.27
C ALA A 130 8.77 24.46 0.88
N ALA A 131 8.82 23.64 1.93
CA ALA A 131 9.76 23.78 3.03
C ALA A 131 11.21 23.63 2.54
N GLY A 132 11.48 22.61 1.71
CA GLY A 132 12.77 22.41 1.06
C GLY A 132 13.20 23.62 0.23
N ARG A 133 12.29 24.16 -0.59
CA ARG A 133 12.53 25.36 -1.41
C ARG A 133 12.96 26.56 -0.55
N ILE A 134 12.29 26.78 0.58
CA ILE A 134 12.61 27.89 1.50
C ILE A 134 14.00 27.69 2.12
N ALA A 135 14.28 26.50 2.64
CA ALA A 135 15.58 26.19 3.24
C ALA A 135 16.73 26.35 2.23
N LEU A 136 16.53 25.90 0.98
CA LEU A 136 17.51 26.06 -0.09
C LEU A 136 17.67 27.53 -0.50
N LEU A 137 16.59 28.30 -0.61
CA LEU A 137 16.64 29.73 -0.88
C LEU A 137 17.45 30.48 0.17
N GLU A 138 17.19 30.23 1.46
CA GLU A 138 17.90 30.85 2.57
C GLU A 138 19.39 30.52 2.53
N ALA A 139 19.74 29.23 2.41
CA ALA A 139 21.13 28.78 2.37
C ALA A 139 21.88 29.25 1.11
N GLY A 140 21.24 29.16 -0.07
CA GLY A 140 21.81 29.61 -1.34
C GLY A 140 22.02 31.12 -1.39
N ALA A 141 21.06 31.91 -0.89
CA ALA A 141 21.21 33.35 -0.78
C ALA A 141 22.36 33.73 0.17
N GLN A 142 22.49 33.02 1.30
CA GLN A 142 23.62 33.19 2.21
C GLN A 142 24.97 32.89 1.54
N MET A 143 25.07 31.81 0.76
CA MET A 143 26.28 31.48 -0.01
C MET A 143 26.65 32.56 -1.02
N LEU A 144 25.65 33.18 -1.64
CA LEU A 144 25.82 34.24 -2.63
C LEU A 144 26.00 35.63 -2.01
N GLY A 145 25.82 35.78 -0.69
CA GLY A 145 25.89 37.07 -0.01
C GLY A 145 24.72 38.02 -0.35
N VAL A 146 23.57 37.46 -0.71
CA VAL A 146 22.36 38.21 -1.13
C VAL A 146 21.21 37.95 -0.14
N ALA A 147 20.24 38.87 -0.05
CA ALA A 147 19.04 38.66 0.75
C ALA A 147 18.10 37.62 0.09
N PRO A 148 17.48 36.68 0.84
CA PRO A 148 16.65 35.62 0.25
C PRO A 148 15.47 36.11 -0.60
N ASP A 149 14.91 37.29 -0.30
CA ASP A 149 13.80 37.90 -1.04
C ASP A 149 14.19 38.45 -2.43
N GLN A 150 15.50 38.59 -2.69
CA GLN A 150 16.06 38.92 -3.99
C GLN A 150 16.40 37.68 -4.83
N CYS A 151 16.18 36.49 -4.27
CA CYS A 151 16.48 35.22 -4.91
C CYS A 151 15.21 34.49 -5.31
N ARG A 152 15.31 33.60 -6.30
CA ARG A 152 14.25 32.67 -6.69
C ARG A 152 14.81 31.27 -6.90
N ALA A 153 14.00 30.29 -6.57
CA ALA A 153 14.29 28.89 -6.81
C ALA A 153 13.77 28.48 -8.19
N ARG A 154 14.59 27.79 -8.98
CA ARG A 154 14.24 27.40 -10.34
C ARG A 154 15.18 26.31 -10.87
N ASN A 155 14.61 25.25 -11.44
CA ASN A 155 15.34 24.17 -12.11
C ASN A 155 16.51 23.67 -11.26
N SER A 156 16.24 23.35 -9.98
CA SER A 156 17.23 22.87 -9.02
C SER A 156 18.35 23.88 -8.70
N MET A 157 18.10 25.18 -8.87
CA MET A 157 19.04 26.26 -8.55
C MET A 157 18.40 27.37 -7.74
N VAL A 158 19.21 28.04 -6.93
CA VAL A 158 18.90 29.35 -6.34
C VAL A 158 19.54 30.42 -7.21
N MET A 159 18.72 31.31 -7.76
CA MET A 159 19.13 32.39 -8.67
C MET A 159 18.87 33.75 -8.03
N CYS A 160 19.90 34.61 -7.94
CA CYS A 160 19.82 35.95 -7.38
C CYS A 160 20.40 36.96 -8.39
N GLY A 161 19.56 37.52 -9.26
CA GLY A 161 20.03 38.34 -10.38
C GLY A 161 20.85 37.51 -11.39
N ASP A 162 22.11 37.90 -11.61
CA ASP A 162 23.04 37.25 -12.55
C ASP A 162 23.89 36.14 -11.91
N VAL A 163 23.79 35.96 -10.59
CA VAL A 163 24.50 34.89 -9.87
C VAL A 163 23.55 33.77 -9.47
N SER A 164 24.07 32.55 -9.41
CA SER A 164 23.28 31.38 -9.03
C SER A 164 24.15 30.30 -8.39
N VAL A 165 23.52 29.42 -7.62
CA VAL A 165 24.13 28.23 -7.01
C VAL A 165 23.15 27.06 -7.12
N SER A 166 23.64 25.87 -7.46
CA SER A 166 22.81 24.68 -7.57
C SER A 166 22.45 24.09 -6.20
N TYR A 167 21.36 23.32 -6.13
CA TYR A 167 20.99 22.62 -4.89
C TYR A 167 22.08 21.65 -4.42
N GLY A 168 22.77 20.98 -5.35
CA GLY A 168 23.90 20.09 -5.03
C GLY A 168 25.05 20.83 -4.36
N GLU A 169 25.44 22.01 -4.86
CA GLU A 169 26.48 22.85 -4.25
C GLU A 169 26.09 23.34 -2.85
N ILE A 170 24.81 23.70 -2.63
CA ILE A 170 24.30 24.10 -1.31
C ILE A 170 24.42 22.94 -0.33
N VAL A 171 23.99 21.73 -0.73
CA VAL A 171 24.09 20.53 0.09
C VAL A 171 25.54 20.16 0.37
N ALA A 172 26.42 20.23 -0.63
CA ALA A 172 27.84 19.93 -0.49
C ALA A 172 28.55 20.88 0.51
N ALA A 173 28.07 22.12 0.65
CA ALA A 173 28.57 23.05 1.65
C ALA A 173 28.14 22.69 3.10
N GLY A 174 27.13 21.84 3.27
CA GLY A 174 26.68 21.30 4.57
C GLY A 174 26.05 22.31 5.52
N LYS A 175 25.62 23.48 5.03
CA LYS A 175 25.08 24.59 5.83
C LYS A 175 23.58 24.78 5.60
N ILE A 176 22.79 23.76 5.93
CA ILE A 176 21.32 23.83 5.94
C ILE A 176 20.85 23.43 7.33
N ASP A 177 20.44 24.39 8.14
CA ASP A 177 20.00 24.21 9.53
C ASP A 177 18.52 24.57 9.75
N ARG A 178 17.81 24.98 8.70
CA ARG A 178 16.40 25.36 8.76
C ARG A 178 15.51 24.16 9.10
N THR A 179 14.89 24.20 10.27
CA THR A 179 13.81 23.30 10.70
C THR A 179 12.46 24.02 10.66
N PHE A 180 11.37 23.27 10.51
CA PHE A 180 10.01 23.81 10.54
C PHE A 180 9.17 23.10 11.59
N THR A 181 8.41 23.86 12.36
CA THR A 181 7.34 23.33 13.22
C THR A 181 6.11 22.95 12.42
N ASP A 182 5.25 22.09 12.96
CA ASP A 182 3.96 21.73 12.32
C ASP A 182 3.11 22.96 11.97
N LYS A 183 3.13 23.98 12.84
CA LYS A 183 2.40 25.24 12.63
C LYS A 183 2.99 26.04 11.46
N GLU A 184 4.32 26.11 11.35
CA GLU A 184 4.98 26.77 10.21
C GLU A 184 4.65 26.02 8.91
N LEU A 185 4.70 24.68 8.92
CA LEU A 185 4.39 23.85 7.75
C LEU A 185 2.95 24.01 7.30
N ALA A 186 2.00 24.05 8.24
CA ALA A 186 0.59 24.32 7.96
C ALA A 186 0.35 25.72 7.38
N ALA A 187 1.17 26.71 7.77
CA ALA A 187 1.07 28.09 7.30
C ALA A 187 1.78 28.35 5.95
N LEU A 188 2.59 27.42 5.45
CA LEU A 188 3.27 27.58 4.16
C LEU A 188 2.28 27.75 3.01
N GLY A 189 2.49 28.80 2.21
CA GLY A 189 1.76 29.02 0.97
C GLY A 189 2.17 28.00 -0.10
N LEU A 190 1.21 27.23 -0.60
CA LEU A 190 1.39 26.32 -1.72
C LEU A 190 1.15 27.05 -3.05
N LYS A 191 1.74 26.56 -4.14
CA LYS A 191 1.58 27.16 -5.46
C LYS A 191 0.12 27.04 -5.93
N PRO A 192 -0.49 28.16 -6.38
CA PRO A 192 -1.79 28.10 -7.04
C PRO A 192 -1.68 27.31 -8.34
N ALA A 193 -2.79 26.72 -8.80
CA ALA A 193 -2.82 25.93 -10.03
C ALA A 193 -2.26 26.66 -11.25
N SER A 194 -2.47 27.99 -11.33
CA SER A 194 -1.97 28.85 -12.40
C SER A 194 -0.44 29.01 -12.44
N ALA A 195 0.26 28.72 -11.34
CA ALA A 195 1.72 28.82 -11.25
C ALA A 195 2.44 27.48 -11.47
N ARG A 196 1.68 26.38 -11.59
CA ARG A 196 2.23 25.02 -11.72
C ARG A 196 2.75 24.77 -13.13
N ARG A 197 3.81 23.96 -13.23
CA ARG A 197 4.52 23.65 -14.48
C ARG A 197 4.80 22.16 -14.62
N VAL A 198 5.36 21.54 -13.58
CA VAL A 198 5.59 20.09 -13.52
C VAL A 198 4.26 19.38 -13.28
N LEU A 199 3.40 19.88 -12.40
CA LEU A 199 2.04 19.37 -12.23
C LEU A 199 1.16 19.83 -13.41
N GLY A 200 0.50 18.88 -14.07
CA GLY A 200 -0.31 19.14 -15.28
C GLY A 200 0.48 19.26 -16.58
N GLY A 201 1.81 19.45 -16.51
CA GLY A 201 2.71 19.43 -17.67
C GLY A 201 2.99 18.03 -18.23
N ALA A 202 3.59 17.98 -19.42
CA ALA A 202 4.07 16.74 -20.01
C ALA A 202 5.43 16.36 -19.40
N VAL A 203 5.51 15.20 -18.76
CA VAL A 203 6.75 14.62 -18.23
C VAL A 203 6.81 13.13 -18.57
N LYS A 204 8.02 12.58 -18.70
CA LYS A 204 8.21 11.13 -18.79
C LYS A 204 8.08 10.52 -17.41
N ALA A 205 7.34 9.42 -17.29
CA ALA A 205 7.24 8.69 -16.04
C ALA A 205 8.58 8.02 -15.69
N LEU A 206 9.00 8.17 -14.45
CA LEU A 206 10.34 7.77 -13.97
C LEU A 206 10.49 6.26 -13.85
N ASP A 207 9.37 5.54 -13.73
CA ASP A 207 9.32 4.10 -13.55
C ASP A 207 9.14 3.32 -14.86
N ILE A 208 8.96 3.98 -16.01
CA ILE A 208 8.86 3.30 -17.32
C ILE A 208 10.19 2.69 -17.77
N PRO A 209 11.34 3.40 -17.72
CA PRO A 209 12.60 2.89 -18.29
C PRO A 209 12.96 1.50 -17.75
N THR A 210 13.01 1.33 -16.43
CA THR A 210 13.37 0.06 -15.78
C THR A 210 12.37 -1.07 -16.07
N LYS A 211 11.07 -0.74 -16.24
CA LYS A 211 10.04 -1.71 -16.63
C LYS A 211 10.24 -2.19 -18.07
N THR A 212 10.71 -1.33 -18.97
CA THR A 212 10.94 -1.68 -20.38
C THR A 212 12.25 -2.40 -20.65
N THR A 213 13.27 -2.20 -19.79
CA THR A 213 14.58 -2.89 -19.88
C THR A 213 14.61 -4.22 -19.13
N GLY A 214 13.63 -4.48 -18.26
CA GLY A 214 13.62 -5.67 -17.38
C GLY A 214 14.46 -5.50 -16.12
N GLU A 215 14.93 -4.29 -15.81
CA GLU A 215 15.68 -3.97 -14.59
C GLU A 215 14.76 -3.73 -13.38
N ALA A 216 13.49 -3.43 -13.62
CA ALA A 216 12.48 -3.29 -12.59
C ALA A 216 12.34 -4.58 -11.78
N ARG A 217 12.56 -4.51 -10.46
CA ARG A 217 12.47 -5.66 -9.57
C ARG A 217 11.08 -5.80 -8.96
N TYR A 218 10.48 -6.96 -9.18
CA TYR A 218 9.25 -7.42 -8.54
C TYR A 218 9.58 -8.29 -7.33
N GLY A 219 8.57 -8.60 -6.49
CA GLY A 219 8.79 -9.43 -5.31
C GLY A 219 9.39 -10.80 -5.67
N LEU A 220 9.02 -11.34 -6.84
CA LEU A 220 9.51 -12.63 -7.33
C LEU A 220 11.00 -12.62 -7.69
N ASP A 221 11.58 -11.44 -7.94
CA ASP A 221 12.98 -11.25 -8.30
C ASP A 221 13.90 -11.08 -7.07
N ALA A 222 13.32 -11.09 -5.86
CA ALA A 222 14.10 -11.05 -4.63
C ALA A 222 14.90 -12.35 -4.48
N GLN A 223 16.20 -12.21 -4.21
CA GLN A 223 17.11 -13.33 -3.97
C GLN A 223 18.01 -13.01 -2.78
N VAL A 224 18.32 -14.03 -1.98
CA VAL A 224 19.35 -13.97 -0.93
C VAL A 224 20.24 -15.20 -1.02
N GLU A 225 21.49 -15.06 -0.61
CA GLU A 225 22.46 -16.14 -0.63
C GLU A 225 21.97 -17.34 0.21
N GLY A 226 22.09 -18.55 -0.36
CA GLY A 226 21.71 -19.79 0.32
C GLY A 226 20.20 -20.01 0.47
N MET A 227 19.34 -19.22 -0.18
CA MET A 227 17.89 -19.41 -0.05
C MET A 227 17.42 -20.75 -0.63
N LEU A 228 16.42 -21.34 0.03
CA LEU A 228 15.65 -22.47 -0.48
C LEU A 228 14.33 -21.96 -1.06
N TYR A 229 13.69 -22.81 -1.86
CA TYR A 229 12.41 -22.52 -2.50
C TYR A 229 11.31 -23.34 -1.84
N ALA A 230 10.18 -22.70 -1.58
CA ALA A 230 9.04 -23.35 -0.95
C ALA A 230 7.78 -23.22 -1.80
N ARG A 231 6.97 -24.29 -1.82
CA ARG A 231 5.62 -24.28 -2.38
C ARG A 231 4.61 -24.58 -1.25
N PRO A 232 3.69 -23.67 -0.92
CA PRO A 232 2.62 -23.98 0.01
C PRO A 232 1.71 -25.06 -0.56
N VAL A 233 1.26 -25.98 0.30
CA VAL A 233 0.23 -26.98 0.03
C VAL A 233 -1.01 -26.56 0.80
N LEU A 234 -2.05 -26.19 0.05
CA LEU A 234 -3.24 -25.55 0.59
C LEU A 234 -4.23 -26.61 1.09
N PRO A 235 -4.83 -26.43 2.27
CA PRO A 235 -5.90 -27.29 2.77
C PRO A 235 -7.20 -27.15 1.96
N PRO A 236 -8.16 -28.09 2.11
CA PRO A 236 -9.43 -28.04 1.39
C PRO A 236 -10.32 -26.85 1.77
N THR A 237 -10.09 -26.20 2.92
CA THR A 237 -10.84 -25.01 3.35
C THR A 237 -9.92 -23.90 3.82
N ARG A 238 -10.32 -22.64 3.58
CA ARG A 238 -9.61 -21.45 4.07
C ARG A 238 -9.40 -21.43 5.58
N TYR A 239 -10.38 -21.94 6.34
CA TYR A 239 -10.41 -21.97 7.80
C TYR A 239 -10.83 -23.34 8.32
N GLY A 240 -10.38 -23.69 9.53
CA GLY A 240 -10.81 -24.86 10.28
C GLY A 240 -10.23 -26.19 9.81
N SER A 241 -9.37 -26.19 8.78
CA SER A 241 -8.70 -27.41 8.34
C SER A 241 -7.58 -27.81 9.29
N LYS A 242 -7.38 -29.12 9.48
CA LYS A 242 -6.28 -29.70 10.25
C LYS A 242 -5.64 -30.84 9.47
N VAL A 243 -4.32 -30.94 9.55
CA VAL A 243 -3.57 -32.06 8.98
C VAL A 243 -3.74 -33.27 9.91
N LEU A 244 -4.21 -34.40 9.36
CA LEU A 244 -4.31 -35.67 10.08
C LEU A 244 -3.07 -36.53 9.84
N SER A 245 -2.63 -36.64 8.58
CA SER A 245 -1.43 -37.37 8.20
C SER A 245 -0.83 -36.85 6.90
N VAL A 246 0.47 -37.12 6.70
CA VAL A 246 1.23 -36.72 5.50
C VAL A 246 2.04 -37.93 5.01
N ASP A 247 1.82 -38.34 3.76
CA ASP A 247 2.67 -39.31 3.06
C ASP A 247 3.61 -38.59 2.09
N GLU A 248 4.87 -38.50 2.50
CA GLU A 248 5.93 -37.80 1.79
C GLU A 248 6.76 -38.70 0.86
N ARG A 249 6.44 -39.99 0.73
CA ARG A 249 7.33 -40.95 0.05
C ARG A 249 7.63 -40.54 -1.39
N ALA A 250 6.60 -40.11 -2.13
CA ALA A 250 6.77 -39.65 -3.50
C ALA A 250 7.47 -38.28 -3.59
N ALA A 251 7.20 -37.37 -2.64
CA ALA A 251 7.88 -36.08 -2.55
C ALA A 251 9.39 -36.25 -2.31
N LYS A 252 9.77 -37.17 -1.40
CA LYS A 252 11.17 -37.51 -1.08
C LYS A 252 11.95 -38.11 -2.26
N ALA A 253 11.25 -38.71 -3.23
CA ALA A 253 11.88 -39.22 -4.44
C ALA A 253 12.22 -38.10 -5.46
N VAL A 254 11.71 -36.88 -5.28
CA VAL A 254 12.03 -35.74 -6.15
C VAL A 254 13.42 -35.21 -5.82
N LYS A 255 14.32 -35.22 -6.82
CA LYS A 255 15.66 -34.65 -6.67
C LYS A 255 15.57 -33.17 -6.27
N GLY A 256 16.25 -32.82 -5.18
CA GLY A 256 16.28 -31.46 -4.63
C GLY A 256 15.21 -31.19 -3.56
N TYR A 257 14.33 -32.16 -3.26
CA TYR A 257 13.46 -32.09 -2.09
C TYR A 257 14.31 -31.98 -0.80
N ARG A 258 13.89 -31.11 0.11
CA ARG A 258 14.53 -30.96 1.42
C ARG A 258 13.63 -31.44 2.55
N GLN A 259 12.41 -30.92 2.63
CA GLN A 259 11.48 -31.24 3.70
C GLN A 259 10.06 -30.79 3.36
N THR A 260 9.08 -31.37 4.05
CA THR A 260 7.75 -30.76 4.20
C THR A 260 7.61 -30.25 5.62
N VAL A 261 7.03 -29.08 5.76
CA VAL A 261 6.80 -28.41 7.04
C VAL A 261 5.30 -28.24 7.22
N ALA A 262 4.76 -28.68 8.36
CA ALA A 262 3.44 -28.25 8.81
C ALA A 262 3.54 -26.86 9.43
N LEU A 263 2.72 -25.92 8.97
CA LEU A 263 2.83 -24.53 9.40
C LEU A 263 2.07 -24.33 10.71
N GLU A 264 2.82 -24.11 11.78
CA GLU A 264 2.27 -23.63 13.05
C GLU A 264 2.08 -22.12 12.97
N ASP A 265 0.82 -21.68 12.96
CA ASP A 265 0.47 -20.27 12.78
C ASP A 265 -0.34 -19.72 13.96
N PRO A 266 0.29 -19.01 14.90
CA PRO A 266 -0.39 -18.32 15.99
C PRO A 266 -1.40 -17.24 15.56
N SER A 267 -1.31 -16.74 14.31
CA SER A 267 -2.28 -15.78 13.76
C SER A 267 -3.57 -16.43 13.27
N GLY A 268 -3.55 -17.76 13.07
CA GLY A 268 -4.71 -18.52 12.60
C GLY A 268 -5.04 -18.31 11.12
N VAL A 269 -4.13 -17.73 10.32
CA VAL A 269 -4.32 -17.51 8.88
C VAL A 269 -3.99 -18.77 8.08
N CYS A 270 -3.01 -19.57 8.45
CA CYS A 270 -2.52 -20.74 7.72
C CYS A 270 -2.95 -22.09 8.36
N GLN A 271 -4.18 -22.17 8.87
CA GLN A 271 -4.71 -23.38 9.53
C GLN A 271 -4.69 -24.62 8.61
N GLY A 272 -3.91 -25.63 8.97
CA GLY A 272 -3.81 -26.89 8.21
C GLY A 272 -2.96 -26.79 6.94
N TRP A 273 -2.19 -25.71 6.77
CA TRP A 273 -1.27 -25.54 5.66
C TRP A 273 0.02 -26.34 5.88
N LEU A 274 0.59 -26.81 4.78
CA LEU A 274 1.96 -27.31 4.73
C LEU A 274 2.79 -26.45 3.76
N ALA A 275 4.10 -26.57 3.82
CA ALA A 275 5.01 -26.05 2.81
C ALA A 275 6.06 -27.12 2.46
N VAL A 276 6.25 -27.37 1.17
CA VAL A 276 7.33 -28.24 0.68
C VAL A 276 8.51 -27.37 0.29
N VAL A 277 9.66 -27.62 0.91
CA VAL A 277 10.93 -26.91 0.72
C VAL A 277 11.85 -27.74 -0.15
N ALA A 278 12.52 -27.08 -1.11
CA ALA A 278 13.44 -27.69 -2.05
C ALA A 278 14.54 -26.73 -2.51
N ASP A 279 15.54 -27.26 -3.22
CA ASP A 279 16.67 -26.51 -3.78
C ASP A 279 16.32 -25.62 -4.98
N SER A 280 15.15 -25.80 -5.57
CA SER A 280 14.69 -25.01 -6.72
C SER A 280 13.17 -24.92 -6.71
N THR A 281 12.62 -23.88 -7.34
CA THR A 281 11.18 -23.72 -7.56
C THR A 281 10.56 -24.95 -8.23
N HIS A 282 11.26 -25.51 -9.24
CA HIS A 282 10.81 -26.70 -9.95
C HIS A 282 10.70 -27.94 -9.06
N ALA A 283 11.72 -28.18 -8.22
CA ALA A 283 11.70 -29.29 -7.27
C ALA A 283 10.62 -29.10 -6.20
N ALA A 284 10.43 -27.87 -5.70
CA ALA A 284 9.39 -27.54 -4.72
C ALA A 284 7.99 -27.81 -5.28
N ILE A 285 7.72 -27.37 -6.51
CA ILE A 285 6.44 -27.62 -7.19
C ILE A 285 6.22 -29.12 -7.37
N LYS A 286 7.18 -29.84 -7.98
CA LYS A 286 7.04 -31.28 -8.22
C LYS A 286 6.85 -32.10 -6.94
N ALA A 287 7.57 -31.75 -5.88
CA ALA A 287 7.46 -32.46 -4.61
C ALA A 287 6.15 -32.13 -3.89
N ALA A 288 5.67 -30.88 -3.96
CA ALA A 288 4.34 -30.50 -3.47
C ALA A 288 3.21 -31.24 -4.19
N ASP A 289 3.27 -31.33 -5.52
CA ASP A 289 2.26 -32.03 -6.32
C ASP A 289 2.25 -33.55 -6.08
N ALA A 290 3.38 -34.11 -5.65
CA ALA A 290 3.51 -35.53 -5.30
C ALA A 290 3.10 -35.86 -3.86
N LEU A 291 2.92 -34.85 -3.01
CA LEU A 291 2.57 -35.01 -1.60
C LEU A 291 1.12 -35.50 -1.46
N LYS A 292 0.90 -36.49 -0.60
CA LYS A 292 -0.45 -36.92 -0.21
C LYS A 292 -0.70 -36.50 1.23
N VAL A 293 -1.78 -35.76 1.44
CA VAL A 293 -2.14 -35.25 2.76
C VAL A 293 -3.57 -35.64 3.04
N ASP A 294 -3.79 -36.17 4.23
CA ASP A 294 -5.12 -36.39 4.78
C ASP A 294 -5.48 -35.20 5.67
N TRP A 295 -6.56 -34.51 5.34
CA TRP A 295 -7.05 -33.35 6.07
C TRP A 295 -8.39 -33.65 6.71
N GLN A 296 -8.53 -33.24 7.97
CA GLN A 296 -9.85 -32.90 8.49
C GLN A 296 -10.23 -31.54 7.92
N ALA A 297 -11.20 -31.52 7.00
CA ALA A 297 -11.70 -30.29 6.41
C ALA A 297 -12.51 -29.46 7.42
N GLY A 298 -12.50 -28.14 7.26
CA GLY A 298 -13.26 -27.24 8.12
C GLY A 298 -14.78 -27.26 7.85
N PRO A 299 -15.59 -26.60 8.68
CA PRO A 299 -17.07 -26.64 8.62
C PRO A 299 -17.73 -26.14 7.32
N ARG A 300 -16.96 -25.50 6.43
CA ARG A 300 -17.45 -24.91 5.17
C ARG A 300 -16.84 -25.59 3.93
N ALA A 301 -16.41 -26.84 4.06
CA ALA A 301 -15.81 -27.63 2.97
C ALA A 301 -16.72 -27.81 1.75
N THR A 302 -18.03 -27.75 1.95
CA THR A 302 -19.04 -27.88 0.89
C THR A 302 -19.58 -26.53 0.42
N MET A 303 -18.97 -25.41 0.82
CA MET A 303 -19.40 -24.08 0.39
C MET A 303 -18.97 -23.83 -1.06
N ASP A 304 -19.92 -23.44 -1.89
CA ASP A 304 -19.72 -23.05 -3.28
C ASP A 304 -20.26 -21.63 -3.53
N GLU A 305 -20.13 -21.16 -4.77
CA GLU A 305 -20.61 -19.82 -5.16
C GLU A 305 -22.11 -19.66 -4.90
N ALA A 306 -22.93 -20.69 -5.17
CA ALA A 306 -24.36 -20.63 -4.94
C ALA A 306 -24.68 -20.44 -3.46
N GLY A 307 -23.98 -21.16 -2.57
CA GLY A 307 -24.09 -21.00 -1.13
C GLY A 307 -23.64 -19.63 -0.63
N ILE A 308 -22.58 -19.05 -1.20
CA ILE A 308 -22.12 -17.69 -0.88
C ILE A 308 -23.19 -16.66 -1.26
N LEU A 309 -23.75 -16.77 -2.47
CA LEU A 309 -24.77 -15.86 -2.96
C LEU A 309 -26.08 -15.98 -2.17
N ALA A 310 -26.48 -17.20 -1.82
CA ALA A 310 -27.66 -17.45 -0.98
C ALA A 310 -27.49 -16.85 0.42
N GLU A 311 -26.29 -16.96 1.01
CA GLU A 311 -26.01 -16.33 2.31
C GLU A 311 -26.02 -14.80 2.22
N GLY A 312 -25.47 -14.24 1.13
CA GLY A 312 -25.55 -12.79 0.87
C GLY A 312 -27.00 -12.30 0.77
N GLU A 313 -27.85 -13.02 0.05
CA GLU A 313 -29.28 -12.71 -0.05
C GLU A 313 -30.01 -12.84 1.28
N ARG A 314 -29.70 -13.87 2.07
CA ARG A 314 -30.23 -14.01 3.43
C ARG A 314 -29.86 -12.83 4.31
N LEU A 315 -28.61 -12.35 4.23
CA LEU A 315 -28.13 -11.20 5.01
C LEU A 315 -28.79 -9.89 4.57
N VAL A 316 -28.97 -9.67 3.26
CA VAL A 316 -29.67 -8.49 2.73
C VAL A 316 -31.13 -8.46 3.17
N ASN A 317 -31.78 -9.61 3.28
CA ASN A 317 -33.19 -9.72 3.67
C ASN A 317 -33.42 -9.71 5.20
N ASP A 318 -32.37 -9.76 6.02
CA ASP A 318 -32.50 -9.65 7.48
C ASP A 318 -32.33 -8.19 7.90
N ALA A 319 -33.43 -7.50 8.17
CA ALA A 319 -33.42 -6.09 8.60
C ALA A 319 -32.68 -5.84 9.94
N ARG A 320 -32.34 -6.90 10.68
CA ARG A 320 -31.53 -6.81 11.91
C ARG A 320 -30.02 -6.98 11.63
N ALA A 321 -29.68 -7.38 10.41
CA ALA A 321 -28.30 -7.53 9.96
C ALA A 321 -27.82 -6.26 9.24
N GLY A 322 -26.51 -6.02 9.26
CA GLY A 322 -25.89 -4.87 8.62
C GLY A 322 -25.67 -3.67 9.55
N ALA A 323 -25.26 -2.56 8.96
CA ALA A 323 -25.01 -1.30 9.65
C ALA A 323 -25.52 -0.12 8.80
N LEU A 324 -26.07 0.89 9.46
CA LEU A 324 -26.51 2.11 8.80
C LEU A 324 -25.28 2.92 8.36
N TRP A 325 -25.05 2.98 7.05
CA TRP A 325 -23.87 3.67 6.49
C TRP A 325 -24.15 5.14 6.16
N VAL A 326 -25.30 5.42 5.55
CA VAL A 326 -25.76 6.78 5.23
C VAL A 326 -27.23 6.89 5.61
N GLN A 327 -27.58 7.93 6.36
CA GLN A 327 -28.96 8.29 6.67
C GLN A 327 -29.14 9.76 6.34
N GLU A 328 -29.77 10.05 5.21
CA GLU A 328 -30.15 11.40 4.82
C GLU A 328 -31.68 11.53 4.89
N GLY A 329 -32.15 12.32 5.85
CA GLY A 329 -33.58 12.49 6.11
C GLY A 329 -34.26 11.29 6.79
N ASP A 330 -35.59 11.30 6.76
CA ASP A 330 -36.43 10.23 7.27
C ASP A 330 -36.88 9.34 6.10
N VAL A 331 -36.12 8.27 5.86
CA VAL A 331 -36.36 7.33 4.76
C VAL A 331 -37.68 6.59 4.97
N ASP A 332 -38.01 6.22 6.20
CA ASP A 332 -39.24 5.47 6.50
C ASP A 332 -40.48 6.32 6.19
N ALA A 333 -40.51 7.58 6.61
CA ALA A 333 -41.59 8.51 6.28
C ALA A 333 -41.67 8.78 4.76
N ALA A 334 -40.53 8.87 4.08
CA ALA A 334 -40.49 9.04 2.63
C ALA A 334 -41.09 7.83 1.90
N PHE A 335 -40.77 6.60 2.32
CA PHE A 335 -41.35 5.38 1.75
C PHE A 335 -42.86 5.25 2.04
N GLN A 336 -43.31 5.63 3.24
CA GLN A 336 -44.73 5.60 3.61
C GLN A 336 -45.59 6.56 2.77
N SER A 337 -45.02 7.68 2.34
CA SER A 337 -45.73 8.73 1.58
C SER A 337 -45.43 8.70 0.07
N ALA A 338 -44.68 7.72 -0.42
CA ALA A 338 -44.26 7.66 -1.82
C ALA A 338 -45.41 7.26 -2.76
N ASP A 339 -45.65 8.05 -3.81
CA ASP A 339 -46.61 7.71 -4.87
C ASP A 339 -46.17 6.49 -5.72
N LYS A 340 -44.87 6.20 -5.74
CA LYS A 340 -44.28 5.08 -6.48
C LYS A 340 -43.02 4.56 -5.80
N ILE A 341 -43.02 3.26 -5.54
CA ILE A 341 -41.85 2.52 -5.07
C ILE A 341 -41.33 1.64 -6.21
N VAL A 342 -40.01 1.62 -6.41
CA VAL A 342 -39.36 0.71 -7.34
C VAL A 342 -38.29 -0.05 -6.57
N GLU A 343 -38.45 -1.36 -6.51
CA GLU A 343 -37.53 -2.26 -5.83
C GLU A 343 -36.89 -3.21 -6.85
N THR A 344 -35.59 -3.46 -6.69
CA THR A 344 -34.86 -4.40 -7.54
C THR A 344 -33.58 -4.87 -6.86
N THR A 345 -33.20 -6.12 -7.08
CA THR A 345 -31.98 -6.71 -6.54
C THR A 345 -30.92 -6.81 -7.64
N TYR A 346 -29.76 -6.20 -7.40
CA TYR A 346 -28.58 -6.37 -8.24
C TYR A 346 -27.60 -7.31 -7.53
N ARG A 347 -27.06 -8.27 -8.28
CA ARG A 347 -26.10 -9.26 -7.76
C ARG A 347 -24.82 -9.21 -8.57
N THR A 348 -23.70 -9.26 -7.88
CA THR A 348 -22.38 -9.52 -8.47
C THR A 348 -21.88 -10.86 -7.96
N HIS A 349 -21.19 -11.61 -8.82
CA HIS A 349 -20.60 -12.89 -8.47
C HIS A 349 -19.18 -12.68 -7.97
N SER A 350 -18.60 -13.71 -7.34
CA SER A 350 -17.19 -13.73 -7.01
C SER A 350 -16.35 -13.52 -8.27
N VAL A 351 -15.40 -12.59 -8.21
CA VAL A 351 -14.46 -12.30 -9.28
C VAL A 351 -13.04 -12.61 -8.83
N LEU A 352 -12.24 -13.13 -9.75
CA LEU A 352 -10.82 -13.31 -9.54
C LEU A 352 -10.07 -12.06 -9.98
N HIS A 353 -9.01 -11.73 -9.24
CA HIS A 353 -8.20 -10.54 -9.48
C HIS A 353 -7.33 -10.65 -10.74
N PHE A 354 -7.03 -11.88 -11.19
CA PHE A 354 -6.23 -12.19 -12.40
C PHE A 354 -4.95 -11.34 -12.56
N GLN A 355 -4.19 -11.20 -11.48
CA GLN A 355 -2.87 -10.56 -11.53
C GLN A 355 -1.90 -11.42 -12.35
N LEU A 356 -1.03 -10.78 -13.14
CA LEU A 356 -0.03 -11.49 -13.96
C LEU A 356 1.07 -12.10 -13.09
N GLU A 357 1.56 -11.36 -12.10
CA GLU A 357 2.54 -11.86 -11.13
C GLU A 357 1.82 -12.62 -10.00
N PRO A 358 2.06 -13.94 -9.85
CA PRO A 358 1.55 -14.71 -8.72
C PRO A 358 2.04 -14.13 -7.39
N VAL A 359 1.21 -14.21 -6.36
CA VAL A 359 1.63 -13.81 -5.01
C VAL A 359 2.87 -14.60 -4.57
N ASN A 360 3.83 -13.90 -3.99
CA ASN A 360 5.14 -14.42 -3.63
C ASN A 360 5.67 -13.65 -2.42
N ALA A 361 6.55 -14.29 -1.67
CA ALA A 361 7.30 -13.65 -0.60
C ALA A 361 8.59 -14.43 -0.36
N LEU A 362 9.66 -13.70 -0.08
CA LEU A 362 10.91 -14.24 0.46
C LEU A 362 11.01 -13.76 1.90
N ALA A 363 11.30 -14.67 2.83
CA ALA A 363 11.44 -14.33 4.25
C ALA A 363 12.70 -14.96 4.85
N PHE A 364 13.41 -14.20 5.66
CA PHE A 364 14.50 -14.68 6.49
C PHE A 364 14.63 -13.82 7.74
N GLU A 365 15.31 -14.34 8.75
CA GLU A 365 15.67 -13.60 9.95
C GLU A 365 17.19 -13.46 10.05
N LYS A 366 17.64 -12.27 10.45
CA LYS A 366 19.04 -11.98 10.70
C LYS A 366 19.14 -11.20 12.00
N ASP A 367 19.98 -11.65 12.92
CA ASP A 367 20.25 -10.99 14.22
C ASP A 367 18.96 -10.72 15.05
N GLY A 368 18.04 -11.67 14.98
CA GLY A 368 16.70 -11.70 15.54
C GLY A 368 15.68 -10.78 14.83
N HIS A 369 16.01 -10.23 13.66
CA HIS A 369 15.17 -9.31 12.89
C HIS A 369 14.70 -9.95 11.59
N TRP A 370 13.40 -9.95 11.33
CA TRP A 370 12.79 -10.55 10.15
C TRP A 370 12.79 -9.59 8.98
N HIS A 371 13.28 -10.06 7.84
CA HIS A 371 13.24 -9.39 6.55
C HIS A 371 12.26 -10.15 5.65
N ILE A 372 11.24 -9.44 5.17
CA ILE A 372 10.23 -10.01 4.28
C ILE A 372 10.22 -9.19 3.00
N HIS A 373 10.56 -9.81 1.88
CA HIS A 373 10.61 -9.19 0.57
C HIS A 373 9.35 -9.55 -0.22
N SER A 374 8.55 -8.55 -0.59
CA SER A 374 7.32 -8.73 -1.36
C SER A 374 6.77 -7.43 -1.96
N GLY A 375 5.98 -7.53 -3.02
CA GLY A 375 5.10 -6.45 -3.48
C GLY A 375 3.73 -6.49 -2.78
N ASN A 376 3.47 -5.54 -1.87
CA ASN A 376 2.21 -5.43 -1.11
C ASN A 376 1.59 -4.04 -1.20
N GLN A 377 0.26 -3.95 -1.08
CA GLN A 377 -0.48 -2.69 -1.18
C GLN A 377 -0.71 -2.02 0.19
N TRP A 378 -0.70 -2.76 1.29
CA TRP A 378 -1.10 -2.29 2.62
C TRP A 378 -0.23 -2.90 3.72
N GLN A 379 1.00 -2.40 3.86
CA GLN A 379 1.98 -2.96 4.78
C GLN A 379 1.49 -2.86 6.24
N SER A 380 0.87 -1.73 6.59
CA SER A 380 0.30 -1.49 7.92
C SER A 380 -0.86 -2.43 8.28
N LEU A 381 -1.48 -3.12 7.30
CA LEU A 381 -2.52 -4.13 7.56
C LEU A 381 -1.91 -5.48 7.93
N ILE A 382 -0.83 -5.87 7.26
CA ILE A 382 -0.24 -7.21 7.39
C ILE A 382 0.83 -7.30 8.49
N LEU A 383 1.50 -6.19 8.82
CA LEU A 383 2.55 -6.14 9.84
C LEU A 383 2.15 -6.76 11.20
N PRO A 384 1.01 -6.37 11.82
CA PRO A 384 0.60 -6.93 13.10
C PRO A 384 0.31 -8.44 13.03
N VAL A 385 -0.21 -8.91 11.89
CA VAL A 385 -0.53 -10.33 11.68
C VAL A 385 0.75 -11.14 11.47
N LEU A 386 1.75 -10.60 10.76
CA LEU A 386 3.07 -11.19 10.64
C LEU A 386 3.79 -11.27 11.99
N ALA A 387 3.72 -10.20 12.80
CA ALA A 387 4.24 -10.16 14.17
C ALA A 387 3.62 -11.27 15.02
N GLN A 388 2.28 -11.41 14.97
CA GLN A 388 1.58 -12.49 15.65
C GLN A 388 2.01 -13.88 15.14
N ALA A 389 2.05 -14.10 13.83
CA ALA A 389 2.44 -15.38 13.24
C ALA A 389 3.89 -15.78 13.62
N LEU A 390 4.80 -14.81 13.59
CA LEU A 390 6.20 -15.01 13.94
C LEU A 390 6.45 -15.00 15.45
N ALA A 391 5.46 -14.61 16.27
CA ALA A 391 5.58 -14.41 17.71
C ALA A 391 6.74 -13.47 18.07
N VAL A 392 6.82 -12.33 17.39
CA VAL A 392 7.80 -11.26 17.61
C VAL A 392 7.09 -9.91 17.65
N GLU A 393 7.75 -8.88 18.16
CA GLU A 393 7.26 -7.49 18.07
C GLU A 393 7.27 -7.01 16.61
N GLU A 394 6.34 -6.12 16.23
CA GLU A 394 6.30 -5.52 14.88
C GLU A 394 7.62 -4.82 14.51
N SER A 395 8.29 -4.21 15.49
CA SER A 395 9.60 -3.55 15.32
C SER A 395 10.74 -4.51 14.97
N ARG A 396 10.51 -5.83 15.06
CA ARG A 396 11.44 -6.88 14.64
C ARG A 396 11.16 -7.39 13.24
N ILE A 397 10.35 -6.67 12.46
CA ILE A 397 9.99 -7.02 11.08
C ILE A 397 10.20 -5.81 10.17
N THR A 398 10.93 -6.02 9.07
CA THR A 398 11.00 -5.09 7.95
C THR A 398 10.40 -5.74 6.73
N LEU A 399 9.34 -5.13 6.17
CA LEU A 399 8.88 -5.44 4.83
C LEU A 399 9.64 -4.58 3.82
N HIS A 400 10.28 -5.24 2.87
CA HIS A 400 10.96 -4.62 1.74
C HIS A 400 9.99 -4.58 0.56
N GLN A 401 9.56 -3.37 0.20
CA GLN A 401 8.60 -3.14 -0.86
C GLN A 401 9.24 -3.33 -2.24
N TYR A 402 8.58 -4.10 -3.11
CA TYR A 402 8.92 -4.22 -4.53
C TYR A 402 7.78 -3.72 -5.41
N TYR A 403 8.02 -3.67 -6.73
CA TYR A 403 6.94 -3.52 -7.70
C TYR A 403 5.99 -4.72 -7.66
N LEU A 404 4.75 -4.47 -8.08
CA LEU A 404 3.69 -5.48 -8.16
C LEU A 404 3.32 -5.70 -9.64
N GLY A 405 3.32 -6.94 -10.10
CA GLY A 405 2.78 -7.32 -11.42
C GLY A 405 1.25 -7.43 -11.41
N GLY A 406 0.59 -6.38 -10.93
CA GLY A 406 -0.85 -6.30 -10.72
C GLY A 406 -1.25 -6.45 -9.24
N GLY A 407 -2.27 -5.73 -8.81
CA GLY A 407 -2.81 -5.72 -7.45
C GLY A 407 -4.30 -6.03 -7.42
N PHE A 408 -5.08 -5.11 -8.02
CA PHE A 408 -6.55 -5.15 -8.13
C PHE A 408 -7.30 -5.37 -6.80
N GLY A 409 -6.62 -5.23 -5.65
CA GLY A 409 -7.16 -5.49 -4.32
C GLY A 409 -6.58 -6.73 -3.63
N ARG A 410 -6.11 -7.75 -4.38
CA ARG A 410 -5.64 -9.01 -3.80
C ARG A 410 -4.43 -8.82 -2.90
N ARG A 411 -3.53 -7.90 -3.28
CA ARG A 411 -2.29 -7.62 -2.55
C ARG A 411 -2.47 -6.62 -1.41
N LEU A 412 -3.69 -6.22 -1.05
CA LEU A 412 -3.97 -5.49 0.19
C LEU A 412 -3.69 -6.37 1.42
N TYR A 413 -4.24 -7.58 1.44
CA TYR A 413 -4.20 -8.45 2.62
C TYR A 413 -2.79 -8.86 3.05
N GLY A 414 -1.86 -9.08 2.13
CA GLY A 414 -0.50 -9.55 2.45
C GLY A 414 -0.39 -10.95 3.06
N ASP A 415 -1.52 -11.66 3.23
CA ASP A 415 -1.63 -12.97 3.89
C ASP A 415 -0.73 -14.06 3.30
N TYR A 416 -0.36 -13.94 2.02
CA TYR A 416 0.56 -14.84 1.34
C TYR A 416 2.02 -14.73 1.82
N MET A 417 2.38 -13.72 2.62
CA MET A 417 3.71 -13.61 3.25
C MET A 417 3.87 -14.53 4.45
N ILE A 418 2.77 -14.80 5.17
CA ILE A 418 2.76 -15.62 6.38
C ILE A 418 3.31 -17.03 6.12
N PRO A 419 2.88 -17.78 5.08
CA PRO A 419 3.43 -19.10 4.86
C PRO A 419 4.93 -19.07 4.54
N ALA A 420 5.45 -18.04 3.86
CA ALA A 420 6.89 -17.90 3.63
C ALA A 420 7.65 -17.66 4.95
N ALA A 421 7.15 -16.74 5.78
CA ALA A 421 7.74 -16.42 7.08
C ALA A 421 7.75 -17.61 8.04
N LEU A 422 6.62 -18.33 8.15
CA LEU A 422 6.51 -19.54 8.98
C LEU A 422 7.37 -20.69 8.47
N THR A 423 7.46 -20.87 7.14
CA THR A 423 8.35 -21.88 6.55
C THR A 423 9.81 -21.58 6.88
N ALA A 424 10.23 -20.32 6.74
CA ALA A 424 11.58 -19.88 7.10
C ALA A 424 11.86 -20.07 8.60
N LYS A 425 10.88 -19.77 9.47
CA LYS A 425 10.99 -19.98 10.93
C LYS A 425 11.17 -21.46 11.28
N ALA A 426 10.34 -22.32 10.73
CA ALA A 426 10.39 -23.75 11.00
C ALA A 426 11.64 -24.45 10.43
N SER A 427 12.17 -23.95 9.31
CA SER A 427 13.36 -24.50 8.66
C SER A 427 14.67 -24.17 9.40
N ARG A 428 14.66 -23.25 10.37
CA ARG A 428 15.81 -22.93 11.23
C ARG A 428 16.01 -23.90 12.39
N SER A 429 14.92 -24.51 12.84
CA SER A 429 14.91 -25.35 14.04
C SER A 429 15.48 -26.75 13.82
N ARG A 430 16.19 -26.99 12.70
CA ARG A 430 16.71 -28.31 12.31
C ARG A 430 18.09 -28.23 11.68
#